data_AF-A0A1F6X9A5-F1
#
_entry.id   AF-A0A1F6X9A5-F1
#
_cell.length_a   1.000
_cell.length_b   1.000
_cell.length_c   1.000
_cell.angle_alpha   90.00
_cell.angle_beta   90.00
_cell.angle_gamma   90.00
#
_symmetry.space_group_name_H-M   'P 1'
#
loop_
_entity.id
_entity.type
_entity.pdbx_description
1 polymer ?
#
loop_
_entity_poly.entity_id
_entity_poly.type
_entity_poly.pdbx_seq_one_letter_code
_entity_poly.pdbx_strand_id
1 'polypeptide(L)' 'MSQTQYLRFLEKEIQKINKKIDFKIVRGEEYFKEARDHKLLLRKVRYHTRRSLGGRLLNLFFRTDILRKNIYA' A
#
# COMPACT_ATOMS: atom_id res chain seq x y z
N MET A 1 -15.50 0.29 -14.72
CA MET A 1 -14.48 0.45 -13.66
C MET A 1 -13.53 1.58 -14.08
N SER A 2 -13.52 2.69 -13.35
CA SER A 2 -12.56 3.79 -13.60
C SER A 2 -11.17 3.43 -13.03
N GLN A 3 -10.09 3.92 -13.64
CA GLN A 3 -8.71 3.68 -13.18
C GLN A 3 -8.52 4.06 -11.70
N THR A 4 -9.25 5.08 -11.23
CA THR A 4 -9.25 5.53 -9.83
C THR A 4 -9.87 4.50 -8.89
N GLN A 5 -10.92 3.79 -9.31
CA GLN A 5 -11.55 2.72 -8.53
C GLN A 5 -10.63 1.51 -8.40
N TYR A 6 -9.89 1.19 -9.46
CA TYR A 6 -8.89 0.11 -9.45
C TYR A 6 -7.73 0.41 -8.49
N LEU A 7 -7.21 1.65 -8.49
CA LEU A 7 -6.16 2.06 -7.55
C LEU A 7 -6.64 2.02 -6.09
N ARG A 8 -7.86 2.50 -5.80
CA ARG A 8 -8.46 2.41 -4.46
C ARG A 8 -8.64 0.97 -3.99
N PHE A 9 -8.97 0.06 -4.91
CA PHE A 9 -9.07 -1.36 -4.59
C PHE A 9 -7.70 -1.95 -4.22
N LEU A 10 -6.67 -1.68 -5.03
CA LEU A 10 -5.30 -2.13 -4.76
C LEU A 10 -4.76 -1.59 -3.42
N GLU A 11 -5.08 -0.35 -3.08
CA GLU A 11 -4.69 0.26 -1.81
C GLU A 11 -5.31 -0.47 -0.61
N LYS A 12 -6.61 -0.81 -0.67
CA LYS A 12 -7.29 -1.59 0.37
C LYS A 12 -6.67 -2.97 0.55
N GLU A 13 -6.30 -3.63 -0.54
CA GLU A 13 -5.66 -4.94 -0.49
C GLU A 13 -4.26 -4.86 0.12
N ILE A 14 -3.47 -3.84 -0.24
CA ILE A 14 -2.17 -3.57 0.38
C ILE A 14 -2.31 -3.37 1.90
N GLN A 15 -3.28 -2.56 2.34
CA GLN A 15 -3.52 -2.32 3.77
C GLN A 15 -3.93 -3.58 4.52
N LYS A 16 -4.73 -4.46 3.91
CA LYS A 16 -5.09 -5.76 4.51
C LYS A 16 -3.87 -6.65 4.70
N ILE A 17 -2.97 -6.69 3.72
CA ILE A 17 -1.74 -7.48 3.82
C ILE A 17 -0.83 -6.92 4.93
N ASN A 18 -0.70 -5.60 5.05
CA ASN A 18 0.09 -4.98 6.12
C ASN A 18 -0.43 -5.39 7.50
N LYS A 19 -1.76 -5.31 7.74
CA LYS A 19 -2.35 -5.76 9.01
C LYS A 19 -2.05 -7.23 9.32
N LYS A 20 -2.03 -8.10 8.31
CA LYS A 20 -1.66 -9.51 8.48
C LYS A 20 -0.18 -9.67 8.83
N ILE A 21 0.69 -8.93 8.15
CA ILE A 21 2.13 -8.93 8.43
C ILE A 21 2.38 -8.44 9.87
N ASP A 22 1.78 -7.32 10.27
CA ASP A 22 1.94 -6.76 11.62
C ASP A 22 1.54 -7.78 12.69
N PHE A 23 0.40 -8.44 12.48
CA PHE A 23 -0.08 -9.48 13.39
C PHE A 23 0.88 -10.68 13.47
N LYS A 24 1.43 -11.11 12.33
CA LYS A 24 2.42 -12.19 12.29
C LYS A 24 3.73 -11.79 12.96
N ILE A 25 4.19 -10.55 12.77
CA ILE A 25 5.39 -10.01 13.43
C ILE A 25 5.21 -10.06 14.95
N VAL A 26 4.06 -9.57 15.46
CA VAL A 26 3.77 -9.59 16.91
C VAL A 26 3.75 -11.01 17.47
N ARG A 27 3.31 -11.99 16.68
CA ARG A 27 3.29 -13.41 17.07
C ARG A 27 4.62 -14.14 16.87
N GLY A 28 5.60 -13.52 16.23
CA GLY A 28 6.85 -14.19 15.82
C GLY A 28 6.65 -15.23 14.71
N GLU A 29 5.55 -15.15 13.96
CA GLU A 29 5.26 -16.04 12.84
C GLU A 29 5.91 -15.56 11.53
N GLU A 30 6.25 -16.49 10.65
CA GLU A 30 6.75 -16.15 9.32
C GLU A 30 5.69 -15.47 8.45
N TYR A 31 6.06 -14.35 7.86
CA TYR A 31 5.21 -13.52 7.00
C TYR A 31 5.75 -13.40 5.56
N PHE A 32 6.67 -14.28 5.15
CA PHE A 32 7.35 -14.21 3.85
C PHE A 32 6.36 -14.27 2.66
N LYS A 33 5.30 -15.09 2.79
CA LYS A 33 4.26 -15.22 1.77
C LYS A 33 3.51 -13.90 1.57
N GLU A 34 3.09 -13.28 2.68
CA GLU A 34 2.39 -11.99 2.68
C GLU A 34 3.28 -10.87 2.15
N ALA A 35 4.56 -10.84 2.52
CA ALA A 35 5.51 -9.86 2.01
C ALA A 35 5.72 -9.98 0.49
N ARG A 36 5.74 -11.21 -0.04
CA ARG A 36 5.82 -11.45 -1.49
C ARG A 36 4.59 -10.91 -2.21
N ASP A 37 3.40 -11.17 -1.68
CA ASP A 37 2.14 -10.72 -2.27
C ASP A 37 2.01 -9.19 -2.21
N HIS A 38 2.42 -8.58 -1.09
CA HIS A 38 2.51 -7.13 -0.95
C HIS A 38 3.41 -6.51 -2.03
N LYS A 39 4.60 -7.09 -2.27
CA LYS A 39 5.55 -6.63 -3.30
C LYS A 39 4.96 -6.75 -4.71
N LEU A 40 4.17 -7.79 -4.99
CA LEU A 40 3.49 -7.96 -6.28
C LEU A 40 2.41 -6.89 -6.49
N LEU A 41 1.61 -6.58 -5.47
CA LEU A 41 0.60 -5.51 -5.56
C LEU A 41 1.24 -4.13 -5.79
N LEU A 42 2.35 -3.82 -5.09
CA LEU A 42 3.09 -2.58 -5.31
C LEU A 42 3.63 -2.45 -6.75
N ARG A 43 4.08 -3.55 -7.35
CA ARG A 43 4.49 -3.56 -8.77
C ARG A 43 3.32 -3.26 -9.70
N LYS A 44 2.13 -3.82 -9.42
CA LYS A 44 0.91 -3.55 -10.20
C LYS A 44 0.49 -2.09 -10.11
N VAL A 45 0.51 -1.51 -8.90
CA VAL A 45 0.27 -0.08 -8.68
C VAL A 45 1.26 0.75 -9.51
N ARG A 46 2.56 0.48 -9.38
CA ARG A 46 3.61 1.21 -10.09
C ARG A 46 3.47 1.17 -11.61
N TYR A 47 3.08 0.02 -12.17
CA TYR A 47 2.85 -0.11 -13.62
C TYR A 47 1.69 0.78 -14.10
N HIS A 48 0.59 0.82 -13.34
CA HIS A 48 -0.56 1.65 -13.67
C HIS A 48 -0.28 3.14 -13.49
N THR A 49 0.48 3.52 -12.45
CA THR A 49 0.89 4.92 -12.22
C THR A 49 1.89 5.41 -13.28
N ARG A 50 2.76 4.55 -13.83
CA ARG A 50 3.75 4.95 -14.86
C ARG A 50 3.14 5.29 -16.21
N ARG A 51 1.95 4.76 -16.55
CA ARG A 51 1.26 5.08 -17.80
C ARG A 51 0.58 6.46 -17.78
N SER A 52 0.44 7.12 -16.62
CA SER A 52 -0.33 8.36 -16.46
C SER A 52 0.51 9.62 -16.19
N LEU A 53 1.77 9.69 -16.64
CA LEU A 53 2.76 10.77 -16.38
C LEU A 53 3.45 10.64 -15.01
N GLY A 54 4.77 10.65 -15.01
CA GLY A 54 5.55 10.78 -13.79
C GLY A 54 5.27 12.12 -13.10
N GLY A 55 5.35 12.14 -11.77
CA GLY A 55 5.56 13.37 -11.02
C GLY A 55 4.72 13.46 -9.75
N ARG A 56 5.41 13.59 -8.62
CA ARG A 56 4.94 14.13 -7.33
C ARG A 56 4.24 13.18 -6.33
N LEU A 57 3.45 12.17 -6.71
CA LEU A 57 2.65 11.43 -5.70
C LEU A 57 3.31 10.20 -5.05
N LEU A 58 4.16 9.43 -5.74
CA LEU A 58 4.88 8.31 -5.09
C LEU A 58 5.92 8.79 -4.05
N ASN A 59 6.39 10.05 -4.13
CA ASN A 59 7.28 10.66 -3.14
C ASN A 59 6.57 11.06 -1.82
N LEU A 60 5.24 10.98 -1.75
CA LEU A 60 4.45 11.33 -0.55
C LEU A 60 3.90 10.09 0.19
N PHE A 61 3.73 8.93 -0.47
CA PHE A 61 3.14 7.72 0.15
C PHE A 61 4.15 6.66 0.62
N PHE A 62 5.43 6.75 0.23
CA PHE A 62 6.54 6.04 0.89
C PHE A 62 7.29 6.90 1.91
N ARG A 63 6.91 8.18 2.01
CA ARG A 63 7.47 9.13 2.94
C ARG A 63 6.36 9.37 3.95
N THR A 64 6.33 8.57 5.03
CA THR A 64 5.48 8.65 6.25
C THR A 64 4.03 8.10 6.13
N ASP A 65 3.34 7.58 7.15
CA ASP A 65 3.12 8.06 8.52
C ASP A 65 2.55 9.51 8.66
N ILE A 66 2.43 10.33 7.60
CA ILE A 66 2.06 11.78 7.69
C ILE A 66 0.56 12.01 7.90
N LEU A 67 -0.29 10.99 7.83
CA LEU A 67 -1.68 11.09 8.29
C LEU A 67 -1.90 10.49 9.68
N ARG A 68 -0.84 10.43 10.51
CA ARG A 68 -1.00 10.40 11.97
C ARG A 68 -1.42 11.80 12.47
N LYS A 69 -2.69 12.13 12.29
CA LYS A 69 -3.50 13.09 13.08
C LYS A 69 -4.90 13.12 12.43
N ASN A 70 -5.84 12.30 12.89
CA ASN A 70 -6.82 12.80 13.88
C ASN A 70 -6.42 14.15 14.46
N ILE A 71 -6.84 15.18 13.76
CA ILE A 71 -6.93 16.54 14.26
C ILE A 71 -8.10 16.51 15.25
N TYR A 72 -7.78 16.76 16.50
CA TYR A 72 -8.66 17.42 17.44
C TYR A 72 -9.33 18.61 16.72
N ALA A 73 -10.60 18.47 16.40
CA ALA A 73 -11.55 19.54 16.14
C ALA A 73 -12.93 19.02 16.54
#